data_AF-A0AAD6TR54-F1
#
_entry.id   AF-A0AAD6TR54-F1
#
_cell.length_a   1.000
_cell.length_b   1.000
_cell.length_c   1.000
_cell.angle_alpha   90.00
_cell.angle_beta   90.00
_cell.angle_gamma   90.00
#
_symmetry.space_group_name_H-M   'P 1'
#
loop_
_entity.id
_entity.type
_entity.pdbx_description
1 polymer ?
#
loop_
_entity_poly.entity_id
_entity_poly.type
_entity_poly.pdbx_seq_one_letter_code
_entity_poly.pdbx_strand_id
1 'polypeptide(L)'
;MVAQRRYQRALDHLHGLVIARLFELTKCNMSGTALQVRSRAIKAAIEQYNAAAVALTVPRERLTWEEVVDYTFLSDFDLLRLARTDIVSEGWAQPAGREAMDQYFKLLRADEEIRRLNVEIPRFVTYMRDEERFLRREARRIFAEDPALAHQVTLYRMR
;
A
#
# COMPACT_ATOMS: atom_id res chain seq x y z
N MET A 1 23.83 1.51 24.67
CA MET A 1 22.89 0.39 24.42
C MET A 1 21.42 0.75 24.67
N VAL A 2 21.04 1.38 25.80
CA VAL A 2 19.62 1.67 26.12
C VAL A 2 18.99 2.72 25.18
N ALA A 3 19.70 3.81 24.85
CA ALA A 3 19.20 4.86 23.97
C ALA A 3 18.90 4.36 22.54
N GLN A 4 19.80 3.55 21.98
CA GLN A 4 19.62 2.94 20.66
C GLN A 4 18.41 2.00 20.59
N ARG A 5 18.18 1.21 21.65
CA ARG A 5 17.00 0.34 21.74
C ARG A 5 15.70 1.14 21.86
N ARG A 6 15.73 2.26 22.58
CA ARG A 6 14.59 3.18 22.71
C ARG A 6 14.24 3.84 21.38
N TYR A 7 15.26 4.30 20.65
CA TYR A 7 15.11 4.81 19.29
C TYR A 7 14.52 3.76 18.34
N GLN A 8 15.03 2.53 18.34
CA GLN A 8 14.51 1.45 17.50
C GLN A 8 13.03 1.16 17.79
N ARG A 9 12.64 1.10 19.06
CA ARG A 9 11.23 0.90 19.43
C ARG A 9 10.33 2.04 19.00
N ALA A 10 10.79 3.30 19.14
CA ALA A 10 10.03 4.46 18.72
C ALA A 10 9.82 4.46 17.19
N LEU A 11 10.87 4.09 16.45
CA LEU A 11 10.82 3.94 15.00
C LEU A 11 9.87 2.81 14.55
N ASP A 12 9.99 1.60 15.14
CA ASP A 12 9.12 0.47 14.80
C ASP A 12 7.64 0.77 15.13
N HIS A 13 7.40 1.51 16.22
CA HIS A 13 6.06 1.94 16.60
C HIS A 13 5.46 2.95 15.60
N LEU A 14 6.25 3.97 15.21
CA LEU A 14 5.85 4.94 14.20
C LEU A 14 5.55 4.24 12.85
N HIS A 15 6.42 3.31 12.44
CA HIS A 15 6.25 2.53 11.22
C HIS A 15 4.96 1.71 11.20
N GLY A 16 4.68 0.98 12.29
CA GLY A 16 3.46 0.19 12.41
C GLY A 16 2.19 1.05 12.30
N LEU A 17 2.18 2.24 12.89
CA LEU A 17 1.05 3.16 12.82
C LEU A 17 0.83 3.72 11.40
N VAL A 18 1.91 4.09 10.71
CA VAL A 18 1.82 4.61 9.33
C VAL A 18 1.37 3.53 8.37
N ILE A 19 1.94 2.31 8.45
CA ILE A 19 1.51 1.17 7.64
C ILE A 19 0.04 0.85 7.88
N ALA A 20 -0.36 0.69 9.14
CA ALA A 20 -1.75 0.36 9.47
C ALA A 20 -2.70 1.39 8.89
N ARG A 21 -2.35 2.68 9.00
CA ARG A 21 -3.18 3.77 8.48
C ARG A 21 -3.21 3.81 6.95
N LEU A 22 -2.09 3.57 6.28
CA LEU A 22 -2.04 3.52 4.82
C LEU A 22 -2.94 2.40 4.29
N PHE A 23 -2.85 1.20 4.89
CA PHE A 23 -3.72 0.07 4.53
C PHE A 23 -5.21 0.34 4.78
N GLU A 24 -5.57 1.01 5.88
CA GLU A 24 -6.95 1.43 6.12
C GLU A 24 -7.46 2.38 5.04
N LEU A 25 -6.63 3.34 4.62
CA LEU A 25 -7.00 4.32 3.62
C LEU A 25 -7.09 3.75 2.21
N THR A 26 -6.18 2.85 1.84
CA THR A 26 -6.26 2.09 0.59
C THR A 26 -7.55 1.26 0.53
N LYS A 27 -7.95 0.62 1.64
CA LYS A 27 -9.22 -0.12 1.72
C LYS A 27 -10.45 0.76 1.53
N CYS A 28 -10.40 2.02 1.99
CA CYS A 28 -11.51 2.96 1.87
C CYS A 28 -11.53 3.73 0.53
N ASN A 29 -10.58 3.49 -0.38
CA ASN A 29 -10.41 4.28 -1.61
C ASN A 29 -10.24 5.81 -1.35
N MET A 30 -9.78 6.17 -0.15
CA MET A 30 -9.61 7.55 0.31
C MET A 30 -8.12 7.87 0.38
N SER A 31 -7.54 8.40 -0.70
CA SER A 31 -6.12 8.75 -0.75
C SER A 31 -5.83 10.16 -0.22
N GLY A 32 -4.71 10.31 0.49
CA GLY A 32 -4.05 11.59 0.82
C GLY A 32 -4.69 12.41 1.94
N THR A 33 -5.94 12.87 1.77
CA THR A 33 -6.56 13.86 2.66
C THR A 33 -7.06 13.26 3.98
N ALA A 34 -7.45 11.98 3.99
CA ALA A 34 -7.94 11.30 5.19
C ALA A 34 -6.84 10.89 6.19
N LEU A 35 -5.57 10.92 5.78
CA LEU A 35 -4.39 10.81 6.66
C LEU A 35 -4.21 12.10 7.47
N GLN A 36 -4.40 13.27 6.83
CA GLN A 36 -4.24 14.59 7.42
C GLN A 36 -5.31 14.91 8.48
N VAL A 37 -6.57 14.54 8.24
CA VAL A 37 -7.70 15.01 9.05
C VAL A 37 -7.80 14.36 10.44
N ARG A 38 -7.18 13.19 10.69
CA ARG A 38 -7.44 12.42 11.94
C ARG A 38 -6.26 11.75 12.65
N SER A 39 -5.00 12.00 12.28
CA SER A 39 -3.89 11.21 12.83
C SER A 39 -3.16 11.83 14.04
N ARG A 40 -3.83 11.89 15.19
CA ARG A 40 -3.19 12.31 16.45
C ARG A 40 -2.11 11.31 16.92
N ALA A 41 -2.34 10.02 16.69
CA ALA A 41 -1.44 8.95 17.10
C ALA A 41 -0.10 9.00 16.34
N ILE A 42 -0.12 9.28 15.03
CA ILE A 42 1.12 9.38 14.24
C ILE A 42 1.90 10.64 14.64
N LYS A 43 1.22 11.78 14.90
CA LYS A 43 1.89 12.99 15.41
C LYS A 43 2.62 12.74 16.73
N ALA A 44 1.96 12.08 17.69
CA ALA A 44 2.59 11.70 18.95
C ALA A 44 3.74 10.71 18.78
N ALA A 45 3.64 9.78 17.82
CA ALA A 45 4.70 8.84 17.51
C ALA A 45 5.92 9.52 16.85
N ILE A 46 5.70 10.54 16.00
CA ILE A 46 6.78 11.37 15.43
C ILE A 46 7.52 12.12 16.54
N GLU A 47 6.80 12.71 17.50
CA GLU A 47 7.43 13.39 18.66
C GLU A 47 8.29 12.43 19.48
N GLN A 48 7.80 11.22 19.75
CA GLN A 48 8.55 10.18 20.46
C GLN A 48 9.78 9.72 19.68
N TYR A 49 9.66 9.57 18.36
CA TYR A 49 10.78 9.28 17.47
C TYR A 49 11.83 10.39 17.54
N ASN A 50 11.44 11.65 17.34
CA ASN A 50 12.33 12.81 17.35
C ASN A 50 13.05 12.98 18.70
N ALA A 51 12.35 12.76 19.81
CA ALA A 51 12.94 12.77 21.14
C ALA A 51 13.99 11.66 21.31
N ALA A 52 13.72 10.46 20.79
CA ALA A 52 14.67 9.34 20.85
C ALA A 52 15.85 9.53 19.87
N ALA A 53 15.64 10.17 18.72
CA ALA A 53 16.65 10.46 17.71
C ALA A 53 17.72 11.44 18.21
N VAL A 54 17.32 12.46 18.98
CA VAL A 54 18.23 13.44 19.59
C VAL A 54 19.01 12.84 20.77
N ALA A 55 18.43 11.85 21.46
CA ALA A 55 19.07 11.20 22.61
C ALA A 55 20.16 10.17 22.23
N LEU A 56 20.44 10.00 20.93
CA LEU A 56 21.51 9.13 20.44
C LEU A 56 22.87 9.83 20.51
N THR A 57 23.94 9.04 20.66
CA THR A 57 25.33 9.53 20.67
C THR A 57 25.70 10.23 19.36
N VAL A 58 25.15 9.75 18.25
CA VAL A 58 25.12 10.46 16.97
C VAL A 58 23.67 10.89 16.76
N PRO A 59 23.34 12.19 16.88
CA PRO A 59 21.99 12.68 16.64
C PRO A 59 21.54 12.32 15.24
N ARG A 60 20.31 11.81 15.12
CA ARG A 60 19.68 11.52 13.83
C ARG A 60 18.73 12.63 13.40
N GLU A 61 18.49 12.70 12.10
CA GLU A 61 17.59 13.67 11.49
C GLU A 61 16.17 13.53 12.04
N ARG A 62 15.52 14.68 12.21
CA ARG A 62 14.14 14.75 12.74
C ARG A 62 13.17 14.62 11.58
N LEU A 63 12.09 13.91 11.82
CA LEU A 63 11.00 13.79 10.86
C LEU A 63 9.95 14.86 11.11
N THR A 64 9.52 15.52 10.04
CA THR A 64 8.37 16.43 10.06
C THR A 64 7.08 15.69 9.74
N TRP A 65 5.94 16.31 10.06
CA TRP A 65 4.63 15.72 9.72
C TRP A 65 4.43 15.68 8.21
N GLU A 66 4.88 16.72 7.52
CA GLU A 66 4.80 16.88 6.07
C GLU A 66 5.58 15.76 5.37
N GLU A 67 6.83 15.50 5.77
CA GLU A 67 7.63 14.40 5.25
C GLU A 67 6.95 13.04 5.42
N VAL A 68 6.34 12.80 6.59
CA VAL A 68 5.63 11.54 6.87
C VAL A 68 4.36 11.37 6.03
N VAL A 69 3.70 12.46 5.68
CA VAL A 69 2.53 12.45 4.79
C VAL A 69 2.96 12.31 3.32
N ASP A 70 4.09 12.92 2.95
CA ASP A 70 4.66 12.85 1.60
C ASP A 70 5.23 11.46 1.28
N TYR A 71 5.56 10.66 2.30
CA TYR A 71 5.78 9.21 2.20
C TYR A 71 4.46 8.48 1.89
N THR A 72 3.95 8.72 0.69
CA THR A 72 2.71 8.16 0.14
C THR A 72 2.86 6.68 -0.24
N PHE A 73 4.10 6.18 -0.34
CA PHE A 73 4.41 4.80 -0.71
C PHE A 73 5.03 4.01 0.46
N LEU A 74 4.61 2.75 0.59
CA LEU A 74 5.05 1.83 1.65
C LEU A 74 6.59 1.65 1.64
N SER A 75 7.21 1.76 0.46
CA SER A 75 8.66 1.69 0.25
C SER A 75 9.44 2.82 0.88
N ASP A 76 8.82 4.00 1.05
CA ASP A 76 9.51 5.17 1.58
C ASP A 76 9.64 5.09 3.11
N PHE A 77 8.69 4.41 3.76
CA PHE A 77 8.79 4.14 5.20
C PHE A 77 9.74 2.99 5.53
N ASP A 78 9.88 2.01 4.64
CA ASP A 78 10.88 0.95 4.76
C ASP A 78 12.32 1.51 4.77
N LEU A 79 12.57 2.70 4.19
CA LEU A 79 13.87 3.38 4.28
C LEU A 79 14.20 3.88 5.68
N LEU A 80 13.20 4.33 6.45
CA LEU A 80 13.42 4.69 7.85
C LEU A 80 13.85 3.46 8.65
N ARG A 81 13.36 2.27 8.28
CA ARG A 81 13.82 0.98 8.83
C ARG A 81 15.21 0.57 8.34
N LEU A 82 15.56 0.88 7.09
CA LEU A 82 16.86 0.57 6.46
C LEU A 82 17.98 1.56 6.79
N ALA A 83 17.66 2.75 7.32
CA ALA A 83 18.60 3.70 7.94
C ALA A 83 19.30 3.15 9.21
N ARG A 84 19.29 1.83 9.39
CA ARG A 84 20.19 1.07 10.27
C ARG A 84 21.64 1.10 9.74
N THR A 85 21.84 1.47 8.47
CA THR A 85 23.13 1.69 7.80
C THR A 85 23.04 2.93 6.89
N ASP A 86 24.17 3.55 6.53
CA ASP A 86 24.33 4.71 5.61
C ASP A 86 23.87 4.45 4.16
N ILE A 87 22.82 3.66 3.96
CA ILE A 87 22.27 3.35 2.64
C ILE A 87 21.48 4.54 2.09
N VAL A 88 21.00 5.44 2.95
CA VAL A 88 20.24 6.62 2.53
C VAL A 88 21.09 7.57 1.68
N SER A 89 22.41 7.63 1.87
CA SER A 89 23.29 8.46 1.04
C SER A 89 23.51 7.89 -0.37
N GLU A 90 23.14 6.63 -0.60
CA GLU A 90 23.29 5.98 -1.90
C GLU A 90 22.27 6.53 -2.90
N GLY A 91 22.72 6.86 -4.11
CA GLY A 91 21.88 7.50 -5.13
C GLY A 91 20.64 6.67 -5.53
N TRP A 92 20.70 5.34 -5.44
CA TRP A 92 19.58 4.43 -5.72
C TRP A 92 18.55 4.37 -4.58
N ALA A 93 18.95 4.75 -3.36
CA ALA A 93 18.08 4.79 -2.18
C ALA A 93 17.43 6.18 -1.99
N GLN A 94 17.71 7.13 -2.86
CA GLN A 94 16.98 8.41 -2.93
C GLN A 94 15.65 8.24 -3.68
N PRO A 95 14.59 9.00 -3.35
CA PRO A 95 13.28 8.88 -4.00
C PRO A 95 13.35 8.96 -5.52
N ALA A 96 14.06 9.94 -6.07
CA ALA A 96 14.27 10.09 -7.50
C ALA A 96 15.03 8.90 -8.13
N GLY A 97 16.00 8.34 -7.39
CA GLY A 97 16.76 7.17 -7.84
C GLY A 97 15.89 5.91 -7.93
N ARG A 98 15.03 5.69 -6.93
CA ARG A 98 14.05 4.60 -6.96
C ARG A 98 13.04 4.74 -8.08
N GLU A 99 12.51 5.95 -8.27
CA GLU A 99 11.57 6.23 -9.36
C GLU A 99 12.21 5.96 -10.72
N ALA A 100 13.44 6.44 -10.94
CA ALA A 100 14.19 6.17 -12.16
C ALA A 100 14.46 4.67 -12.36
N MET A 101 14.80 3.94 -11.30
CA MET A 101 14.99 2.48 -11.36
C MET A 101 13.69 1.75 -11.69
N ASP A 102 12.57 2.11 -11.05
CA ASP A 102 11.26 1.53 -11.31
C ASP A 102 10.85 1.75 -12.76
N GLN A 103 11.01 2.97 -13.28
CA GLN A 103 10.77 3.28 -14.69
C GLN A 103 11.70 2.47 -15.63
N TYR A 104 12.99 2.40 -15.31
CA TYR A 104 13.96 1.63 -16.10
C TYR A 104 13.60 0.14 -16.16
N PHE A 105 13.27 -0.47 -15.02
CA PHE A 105 12.91 -1.89 -14.98
C PHE A 105 11.54 -2.17 -15.59
N LYS A 106 10.57 -1.26 -15.47
CA LYS A 106 9.30 -1.33 -16.21
C LYS A 106 9.54 -1.32 -17.71
N LEU A 107 10.46 -0.47 -18.20
CA LEU A 107 10.80 -0.41 -19.61
C LEU A 107 11.52 -1.68 -20.07
N LEU A 108 12.50 -2.16 -19.30
CA LEU A 108 13.24 -3.39 -19.59
C LEU A 108 12.31 -4.62 -19.71
N ARG A 109 11.28 -4.69 -18.86
CA ARG A 109 10.35 -5.82 -18.81
C ARG A 109 9.02 -5.57 -19.52
N ALA A 110 8.89 -4.47 -20.27
CA ALA A 110 7.65 -4.13 -20.96
C ALA A 110 7.23 -5.23 -21.95
N ASP A 111 8.17 -5.80 -22.68
CA ASP A 111 7.90 -6.87 -23.65
C ASP A 111 7.41 -8.16 -22.98
N GLU A 112 7.92 -8.47 -21.79
CA GLU A 112 7.48 -9.62 -20.99
C GLU A 112 6.03 -9.42 -20.52
N GLU A 113 5.72 -8.21 -20.04
CA GLU A 113 4.37 -7.85 -19.61
C GLU A 113 3.39 -7.85 -20.79
N ILE A 114 3.79 -7.38 -21.98
CA ILE A 114 2.96 -7.48 -23.20
C ILE A 114 2.65 -8.95 -23.53
N ARG A 115 3.65 -9.83 -23.50
CA ARG A 115 3.44 -11.28 -23.75
C ARG A 115 2.50 -11.90 -22.72
N ARG A 116 2.63 -11.52 -21.45
CA ARG A 116 1.75 -11.97 -20.37
C ARG A 116 0.32 -11.46 -20.57
N LEU A 117 0.14 -10.18 -20.85
CA LEU A 117 -1.18 -9.56 -21.09
C LEU A 117 -1.89 -10.17 -22.30
N ASN A 118 -1.16 -10.54 -23.36
CA ASN A 118 -1.73 -11.25 -24.51
C ASN A 118 -2.36 -12.61 -24.13
N VAL A 119 -1.96 -13.21 -23.00
CA VAL A 119 -2.56 -14.44 -22.46
C VAL A 119 -3.63 -14.13 -21.41
N GLU A 120 -3.37 -13.16 -20.52
CA GLU A 120 -4.28 -12.84 -19.42
C GLU A 120 -5.55 -12.12 -19.88
N ILE A 121 -5.48 -11.22 -20.86
CA ILE A 121 -6.66 -10.50 -21.37
C ILE A 121 -7.70 -11.47 -21.94
N PRO A 122 -7.35 -12.40 -22.86
CA PRO A 122 -8.32 -13.39 -23.34
C PRO A 122 -8.86 -14.29 -22.22
N ARG A 123 -8.03 -14.68 -21.25
CA ARG A 123 -8.46 -15.49 -20.10
C ARG A 123 -9.48 -14.74 -19.25
N PHE A 124 -9.24 -13.46 -18.98
CA PHE A 124 -10.14 -12.61 -18.23
C PHE A 124 -11.46 -12.41 -18.97
N VAL A 125 -11.42 -12.15 -20.28
CA VAL A 125 -12.63 -12.06 -21.12
C VAL A 125 -13.41 -13.37 -21.14
N THR A 126 -12.72 -14.51 -21.20
CA THR A 126 -13.35 -15.84 -21.16
C THR A 126 -14.02 -16.06 -19.81
N TYR A 127 -13.31 -15.77 -18.71
CA TYR A 127 -13.84 -15.84 -17.35
C TYR A 127 -15.13 -15.03 -17.19
N MET A 128 -15.14 -13.75 -17.60
CA MET A 128 -16.34 -12.90 -17.53
C MET A 128 -17.52 -13.49 -18.31
N ARG A 129 -17.27 -14.04 -19.51
CA ARG A 129 -18.32 -14.66 -20.34
C ARG A 129 -18.86 -15.93 -19.71
N ASP A 130 -17.99 -16.74 -19.13
CA ASP A 130 -18.38 -17.98 -18.47
C ASP A 130 -19.13 -17.71 -17.17
N GLU A 131 -18.72 -16.70 -16.41
CA GLU A 131 -19.44 -16.22 -15.22
C GLU A 131 -20.84 -15.69 -15.57
N GLU A 132 -20.97 -14.83 -16.59
CA GLU A 132 -22.27 -14.34 -17.08
C GLU A 132 -23.19 -15.51 -17.47
N ARG A 133 -22.66 -16.50 -18.20
CA ARG A 133 -23.41 -17.68 -18.61
C ARG A 133 -23.81 -18.52 -17.40
N PHE A 134 -22.90 -18.71 -16.45
CA PHE A 134 -23.13 -19.45 -15.22
C PHE A 134 -24.24 -18.80 -14.39
N LEU A 135 -24.10 -17.51 -14.05
CA LEU A 135 -25.09 -16.76 -13.28
C LEU A 135 -26.47 -16.77 -13.94
N ARG A 136 -26.53 -16.62 -15.27
CA ARG A 136 -27.78 -16.71 -16.02
C ARG A 136 -28.43 -18.09 -15.95
N ARG A 137 -27.63 -19.16 -16.03
CA ARG A 137 -28.12 -20.53 -15.91
C ARG A 137 -28.63 -20.82 -14.51
N GLU A 138 -27.85 -20.48 -13.48
CA GLU A 138 -28.22 -20.73 -12.09
C GLU A 138 -29.44 -19.90 -11.67
N ALA A 139 -29.55 -18.64 -12.09
CA ALA A 139 -30.75 -17.84 -11.84
C ALA A 139 -32.03 -18.50 -12.39
N ARG A 140 -31.96 -19.10 -13.60
CA ARG A 140 -33.09 -19.84 -14.18
C ARG A 140 -33.41 -21.12 -13.43
N ARG A 141 -32.38 -21.85 -12.98
CA ARG A 141 -32.55 -23.08 -12.20
C ARG A 141 -33.21 -22.78 -10.85
N ILE A 142 -32.66 -21.79 -10.13
CA ILE A 142 -33.10 -21.39 -8.79
C ILE A 142 -34.50 -20.77 -8.83
N PHE A 143 -34.92 -20.16 -9.94
CA PHE A 143 -36.25 -19.55 -10.05
C PHE A 143 -37.40 -20.52 -9.72
N ALA A 144 -37.23 -21.82 -9.98
CA ALA A 144 -38.23 -22.84 -9.66
C ALA A 144 -38.29 -23.19 -8.16
N GLU A 145 -37.19 -23.00 -7.42
CA GLU A 145 -37.05 -23.33 -6.00
C GLU A 145 -37.26 -22.10 -5.10
N ASP A 146 -36.62 -20.98 -5.43
CA ASP A 146 -36.66 -19.72 -4.70
C ASP A 146 -36.60 -18.51 -5.68
N PRO A 147 -37.76 -17.93 -6.03
CA PRO A 147 -37.82 -16.76 -6.90
C PRO A 147 -37.12 -15.52 -6.33
N ALA A 148 -37.08 -15.35 -5.00
CA ALA A 148 -36.47 -14.18 -4.38
C ALA A 148 -34.95 -14.23 -4.49
N LEU A 149 -34.35 -15.40 -4.25
CA LEU A 149 -32.92 -15.61 -4.45
C LEU A 149 -32.53 -15.48 -5.92
N ALA A 150 -33.31 -16.04 -6.85
CA ALA A 150 -33.07 -15.89 -8.29
C ALA A 150 -33.10 -14.42 -8.76
N HIS A 151 -33.98 -13.60 -8.16
CA HIS A 151 -34.02 -12.17 -8.41
C HIS A 151 -32.73 -11.47 -7.94
N GLN A 152 -32.23 -11.79 -6.73
CA GLN A 152 -30.97 -11.23 -6.22
C GLN A 152 -29.75 -11.61 -7.10
N VAL A 153 -29.67 -12.86 -7.55
CA VAL A 153 -28.61 -13.31 -8.47
C VAL A 153 -28.69 -12.55 -9.81
N THR A 154 -29.90 -12.26 -10.29
CA THR A 154 -30.10 -11.47 -11.51
C THR A 154 -29.68 -10.02 -11.32
N LEU A 155 -29.96 -9.41 -10.15
CA LEU A 155 -29.50 -8.07 -9.81
C LEU A 155 -27.97 -8.00 -9.69
N TYR A 156 -27.33 -9.00 -9.08
CA TYR A 156 -25.88 -9.09 -8.98
C TYR A 156 -25.21 -9.13 -10.35
N ARG A 157 -25.77 -9.93 -11.29
CA ARG A 157 -25.30 -10.02 -12.67
C ARG A 157 -25.36 -8.69 -13.45
N MET A 158 -26.27 -7.78 -13.06
CA MET A 158 -26.48 -6.50 -13.74
C MET A 158 -25.62 -5.34 -13.19
N ARG A 159 -24.87 -5.57 -12.11
CA ARG A 159 -23.91 -4.61 -11.55
C ARG A 159 -22.55 -4.75 -12.23
#